data_AF-A0A955D5H8-F1
#
_entry.id   AF-A0A955D5H8-F1
#
_cell.length_a   1.000
_cell.length_b   1.000
_cell.length_c   1.000
_cell.angle_alpha   90.00
_cell.angle_beta   90.00
_cell.angle_gamma   90.00
#
_symmetry.space_group_name_H-M   'P 1'
#
loop_
_entity.id
_entity.type
_entity.pdbx_description
1 polymer ?
#
loop_
_entity_poly.entity_id
_entity_poly.type
_entity_poly.pdbx_seq_one_letter_code
_entity_poly.pdbx_strand_id
1 'polypeptide(L)'
;MLLLLLAVPGSLANVSSAADRVVTDPLILSAIMTAARGDLAHLELTYVVNRVDIENSRQMPKQHYHVAWAENGFRVQVLTLGEEANRPFDDDILRQYDAVAGEGLMFDGVADAYVSTVPSLLGLSEAMPEMVGVLGVFPMRTLCGEANLKTDPIELLGSGNAVVAPNFVTVNGVQCVAVSLLDPSTSPMTLRATGYYAPSLGYAQVRMDVFSEPDGRPLGRWEMLDWIDRGPDSVALPLSARHTRWTDGDVAGVIDMTIEGTGGQRAIDTIDGLNLQFDLPAGTAVHNYDTGKVTIVSVLHRESPFATAGVARTPAMHSS
;
A
#
# COMPACT_ATOMS: atom_id res chain seq x y z
N MET A 1 -23.85 15.44 33.30
CA MET A 1 -24.54 16.39 32.41
C MET A 1 -24.17 15.98 31.00
N LEU A 2 -25.12 15.38 30.29
CA LEU A 2 -24.97 14.75 28.98
C LEU A 2 -24.99 15.85 27.91
N LEU A 3 -24.00 15.92 27.03
CA LEU A 3 -24.05 16.80 25.84
C LEU A 3 -23.94 15.93 24.60
N LEU A 4 -25.10 15.67 24.00
CA LEU A 4 -25.27 15.18 22.65
C LEU A 4 -24.56 16.15 21.68
N LEU A 5 -23.58 15.66 20.91
CA LEU A 5 -23.23 16.27 19.64
C LEU A 5 -24.08 15.59 18.56
N LEU A 6 -25.14 16.30 18.17
CA LEU A 6 -25.92 16.01 16.98
C LEU A 6 -25.07 16.26 15.74
N ALA A 7 -25.04 15.27 14.85
CA ALA A 7 -24.53 15.41 13.50
C ALA A 7 -25.26 16.55 12.77
N VAL A 8 -24.49 17.48 12.20
CA VAL A 8 -24.96 18.45 11.22
C VAL A 8 -24.31 18.09 9.89
N PRO A 9 -25.09 17.62 8.89
CA PRO A 9 -24.60 17.48 7.53
C PRO A 9 -24.69 18.86 6.85
N GLY A 10 -23.56 19.54 6.73
CA GLY A 10 -23.51 20.84 6.06
C GLY A 10 -22.24 21.62 6.37
N SER A 11 -21.39 21.76 5.35
CA SER A 11 -20.16 22.56 5.28
C SER A 11 -19.03 22.23 6.27
N LEU A 12 -18.18 21.27 5.88
CA LEU A 12 -16.73 21.29 6.20
C LEU A 12 -15.98 22.43 5.48
N ALA A 13 -16.69 23.24 4.69
CA ALA A 13 -16.19 24.46 4.05
C ALA A 13 -15.97 25.59 5.08
N ASN A 14 -14.96 25.44 5.94
CA ASN A 14 -14.22 26.53 6.59
C ASN A 14 -13.00 26.01 7.39
N VAL A 15 -12.29 24.99 6.90
CA VAL A 15 -10.93 24.66 7.43
C VAL A 15 -9.84 25.47 6.71
N SER A 16 -10.20 26.43 5.85
CA SER A 16 -9.24 27.24 5.09
C SER A 16 -8.70 28.48 5.82
N SER A 17 -8.85 28.59 7.15
CA SER A 17 -8.28 29.71 7.94
C SER A 17 -7.48 29.29 9.18
N ALA A 18 -7.15 28.01 9.34
CA ALA A 18 -6.30 27.51 10.44
C ALA A 18 -4.80 27.43 10.06
N ALA A 19 -4.35 28.25 9.12
CA ALA A 19 -3.02 28.14 8.50
C ALA A 19 -1.82 28.49 9.41
N ASP A 20 -2.03 29.04 10.61
CA ASP A 20 -0.94 29.58 11.42
C ASP A 20 -0.59 28.76 12.67
N ARG A 21 -1.34 27.69 12.99
CA ARG A 21 -1.12 26.92 14.22
C ARG A 21 -1.30 25.42 14.02
N VAL A 22 -0.38 24.67 14.62
CA VAL A 22 -0.47 23.21 14.67
C VAL A 22 -1.60 22.79 15.62
N VAL A 23 -2.43 21.85 15.18
CA VAL A 23 -3.35 21.11 16.05
C VAL A 23 -2.53 20.13 16.88
N THR A 24 -2.33 20.42 18.16
CA THR A 24 -1.50 19.61 19.06
C THR A 24 -2.27 18.53 19.82
N ASP A 25 -3.61 18.60 19.82
CA ASP A 25 -4.47 17.59 20.43
C ASP A 25 -4.52 16.36 19.51
N PRO A 26 -4.03 15.17 19.95
CA PRO A 26 -4.01 13.97 19.13
C PRO A 26 -5.40 13.52 18.67
N LEU A 27 -6.44 13.69 19.50
CA LEU A 27 -7.80 13.27 19.17
C LEU A 27 -8.40 14.16 18.08
N ILE A 28 -8.20 15.48 18.18
CA ILE A 28 -8.66 16.42 17.16
C ILE A 28 -7.91 16.17 15.85
N LEU A 29 -6.58 15.99 15.91
CA LEU A 29 -5.77 15.70 14.73
C LEU A 29 -6.18 14.37 14.09
N SER A 30 -6.46 13.33 14.89
CA SER A 30 -6.95 12.03 14.42
C SER A 30 -8.27 12.17 13.66
N ALA A 31 -9.23 12.94 14.19
CA ALA A 31 -10.51 13.18 13.52
C ALA A 31 -10.33 13.92 12.17
N ILE A 32 -9.46 14.94 12.12
CA ILE A 32 -9.16 15.68 10.89
C ILE A 32 -8.51 14.76 9.85
N MET A 33 -7.50 13.99 10.25
CA MET A 33 -6.80 13.06 9.35
C MET A 33 -7.73 11.95 8.86
N THR A 34 -8.62 11.43 9.71
CA THR A 34 -9.62 10.43 9.32
C THR A 34 -10.54 10.98 8.23
N ALA A 35 -11.02 12.23 8.38
CA ALA A 35 -11.86 12.87 7.37
C ALA A 35 -11.11 13.10 6.05
N ALA A 36 -9.87 13.59 6.09
CA ALA A 36 -9.08 13.88 4.89
C ALA A 36 -8.61 12.65 4.12
N ARG A 37 -8.53 11.49 4.79
CA ARG A 37 -7.99 10.22 4.26
C ARG A 37 -9.05 9.15 4.06
N GLY A 38 -10.34 9.51 4.15
CA GLY A 38 -11.44 8.54 4.05
C GLY A 38 -11.46 7.79 2.72
N ASP A 39 -10.95 8.40 1.66
CA ASP A 39 -10.84 7.81 0.32
C ASP A 39 -9.69 6.80 0.17
N LEU A 40 -8.70 6.79 1.09
CA LEU A 40 -7.65 5.76 1.12
C LEU A 40 -8.18 4.39 1.58
N ALA A 41 -9.42 4.28 2.04
CA ALA A 41 -10.03 3.00 2.38
C ALA A 41 -10.34 2.14 1.13
N HIS A 42 -10.39 2.77 -0.05
CA HIS A 42 -10.66 2.08 -1.31
C HIS A 42 -9.75 2.60 -2.41
N LEU A 43 -8.71 1.85 -2.74
CA LEU A 43 -7.68 2.32 -3.66
C LEU A 43 -7.20 1.20 -4.56
N GLU A 44 -6.89 1.55 -5.80
CA GLU A 44 -6.16 0.73 -6.76
C GLU A 44 -4.99 1.54 -7.30
N LEU A 45 -3.79 0.94 -7.33
CA LEU A 45 -2.56 1.61 -7.70
C LEU A 45 -1.60 0.67 -8.44
N THR A 46 -0.93 1.23 -9.45
CA THR A 46 0.14 0.54 -10.18
C THR A 46 1.45 1.29 -10.00
N TYR A 47 2.50 0.57 -9.65
CA TYR A 47 3.81 1.17 -9.44
C TYR A 47 4.94 0.20 -9.69
N VAL A 48 6.12 0.76 -9.86
CA VAL A 48 7.37 0.03 -10.05
C VAL A 48 8.24 0.19 -8.84
N VAL A 49 8.93 -0.90 -8.49
CA VAL A 49 9.91 -0.95 -7.41
C VAL A 49 11.28 -1.33 -7.93
N ASN A 50 12.27 -0.53 -7.58
CA ASN A 50 13.69 -0.81 -7.76
C ASN A 50 14.33 -0.99 -6.38
N ARG A 51 14.95 -2.15 -6.12
CA ARG A 51 15.62 -2.42 -4.84
C ARG A 51 17.11 -2.59 -5.03
N VAL A 52 17.86 -1.90 -4.18
CA VAL A 52 19.30 -2.02 -4.06
C VAL A 52 19.62 -2.44 -2.63
N ASP A 53 20.13 -3.66 -2.49
CA ASP A 53 20.77 -4.12 -1.27
C ASP A 53 22.24 -3.68 -1.31
N ILE A 54 22.58 -2.68 -0.49
CA ILE A 54 23.91 -2.07 -0.49
C ILE A 54 24.90 -2.98 0.27
N GLU A 55 24.46 -3.64 1.36
CA GLU A 55 25.30 -4.58 2.13
C GLU A 55 25.83 -5.70 1.23
N ASN A 56 25.00 -6.20 0.32
CA ASN A 56 25.36 -7.26 -0.61
C ASN A 56 25.74 -6.74 -2.02
N SER A 57 25.79 -5.41 -2.22
CA SER A 57 26.01 -4.76 -3.52
C SER A 57 25.15 -5.35 -4.65
N ARG A 58 23.93 -5.76 -4.32
CA ARG A 58 23.04 -6.51 -5.21
C ARG A 58 21.82 -5.66 -5.55
N GLN A 59 21.68 -5.32 -6.82
CA GLN A 59 20.42 -4.86 -7.36
C GLN A 59 19.49 -6.06 -7.54
N MET A 60 18.29 -5.98 -6.99
CA MET A 60 17.25 -6.96 -7.26
C MET A 60 16.59 -6.65 -8.60
N PRO A 61 16.00 -7.67 -9.26
CA PRO A 61 15.15 -7.43 -10.42
C PRO A 61 14.13 -6.34 -10.11
N LYS A 62 13.87 -5.49 -11.09
CA LYS A 62 12.80 -4.51 -10.99
C LYS A 62 11.46 -5.26 -11.05
N GLN A 63 10.51 -4.75 -10.28
CA GLN A 63 9.23 -5.41 -10.05
C GLN A 63 8.08 -4.42 -10.26
N HIS A 64 7.05 -4.88 -10.97
CA HIS A 64 5.83 -4.13 -11.25
C HIS A 64 4.75 -4.61 -10.30
N TYR A 65 4.21 -3.70 -9.50
CA TYR A 65 3.18 -3.95 -8.52
C TYR A 65 1.85 -3.42 -9.01
N HIS A 66 0.82 -4.24 -8.90
CA HIS A 66 -0.58 -3.84 -8.97
C HIS A 66 -1.22 -4.18 -7.64
N VAL A 67 -1.68 -3.16 -6.93
CA VAL A 67 -2.21 -3.31 -5.58
C VAL A 67 -3.56 -2.64 -5.52
N ALA A 68 -4.53 -3.33 -4.91
CA ALA A 68 -5.84 -2.77 -4.70
C ALA A 68 -6.46 -3.26 -3.38
N TRP A 69 -7.21 -2.42 -2.69
CA TRP A 69 -7.97 -2.78 -1.49
C TRP A 69 -9.28 -2.01 -1.44
N ALA A 70 -10.29 -2.63 -0.85
CA ALA A 70 -11.61 -2.06 -0.57
C ALA A 70 -12.26 -2.83 0.58
N GLU A 71 -13.47 -2.46 1.00
CA GLU A 71 -14.21 -3.17 2.05
C GLU A 71 -14.37 -4.67 1.79
N ASN A 72 -14.44 -5.09 0.52
CA ASN A 72 -14.65 -6.49 0.15
C ASN A 72 -13.36 -7.33 0.10
N GLY A 73 -12.17 -6.74 0.25
CA GLY A 73 -10.93 -7.50 0.15
C GLY A 73 -9.68 -6.70 -0.20
N PHE A 74 -8.63 -7.41 -0.57
CA PHE A 74 -7.45 -6.83 -1.22
C PHE A 74 -6.83 -7.78 -2.24
N ARG A 75 -6.01 -7.20 -3.10
CA ARG A 75 -5.18 -7.87 -4.09
C ARG A 75 -3.80 -7.21 -4.15
N VAL A 76 -2.77 -8.02 -4.18
CA VAL A 76 -1.37 -7.64 -4.45
C VAL A 76 -0.87 -8.56 -5.54
N GLN A 77 -0.58 -8.01 -6.70
CA GLN A 77 0.05 -8.72 -7.81
C GLN A 77 1.43 -8.13 -8.04
N VAL A 78 2.43 -9.00 -8.20
CA VAL A 78 3.83 -8.62 -8.40
C VAL A 78 4.34 -9.33 -9.64
N LEU A 79 4.56 -8.56 -10.68
CA LEU A 79 5.12 -9.01 -11.94
C LEU A 79 6.62 -8.69 -11.99
N THR A 80 7.44 -9.72 -12.15
CA THR A 80 8.86 -9.58 -12.45
C THR A 80 9.09 -10.11 -13.87
N LEU A 81 9.47 -9.23 -14.79
CA LEU A 81 9.69 -9.62 -16.18
C LEU A 81 10.94 -10.51 -16.29
N GLY A 82 10.89 -11.52 -17.14
CA GLY A 82 12.00 -12.45 -17.36
C GLY A 82 13.28 -11.72 -17.77
N GLU A 83 13.17 -10.70 -18.62
CA GLU A 83 14.29 -9.86 -19.03
C GLU A 83 14.94 -9.12 -17.85
N GLU A 84 14.14 -8.61 -16.91
CA GLU A 84 14.65 -7.88 -15.74
C GLU A 84 15.24 -8.82 -14.67
N ALA A 85 14.79 -10.07 -14.63
CA ALA A 85 15.33 -11.11 -13.76
C ALA A 85 16.45 -11.96 -14.41
N ASN A 86 16.76 -11.72 -15.69
CA ASN A 86 17.63 -12.57 -16.51
C ASN A 86 17.19 -14.05 -16.50
N ARG A 87 15.89 -14.27 -16.72
CA ARG A 87 15.19 -15.57 -16.74
C ARG A 87 14.36 -15.70 -18.04
N PRO A 88 14.03 -16.93 -18.48
CA PRO A 88 13.30 -17.13 -19.73
C PRO A 88 11.77 -16.97 -19.62
N PHE A 89 11.25 -16.57 -18.45
CA PHE A 89 9.82 -16.44 -18.19
C PHE A 89 9.57 -15.30 -17.20
N ASP A 90 8.36 -14.73 -17.27
CA ASP A 90 7.86 -13.76 -16.31
C ASP A 90 7.38 -14.48 -15.04
N ASP A 91 7.55 -13.83 -13.91
CA ASP A 91 7.12 -14.29 -12.59
C ASP A 91 5.96 -13.40 -12.11
N ASP A 92 4.74 -13.95 -12.03
CA ASP A 92 3.51 -13.21 -11.75
C ASP A 92 2.85 -13.66 -10.44
N ILE A 93 3.43 -13.21 -9.33
CA ILE A 93 2.99 -13.60 -7.98
C ILE A 93 1.68 -12.85 -7.67
N LEU A 94 0.69 -13.58 -7.18
CA LEU A 94 -0.57 -12.99 -6.72
C LEU A 94 -0.86 -13.36 -5.28
N ARG A 95 -1.30 -12.39 -4.49
CA ARG A 95 -1.88 -12.60 -3.17
C ARG A 95 -3.17 -11.83 -3.05
N GLN A 96 -4.19 -12.48 -2.51
CA GLN A 96 -5.53 -11.93 -2.49
C GLN A 96 -6.29 -12.41 -1.26
N TYR A 97 -7.17 -11.57 -0.76
CA TYR A 97 -8.17 -11.95 0.23
C TYR A 97 -9.53 -11.41 -0.17
N ASP A 98 -10.52 -12.30 -0.19
CA ASP A 98 -11.93 -11.98 -0.37
C ASP A 98 -12.61 -12.04 1.00
N ALA A 99 -12.97 -10.87 1.52
CA ALA A 99 -13.62 -10.76 2.83
C ALA A 99 -15.07 -11.23 2.80
N VAL A 100 -15.72 -11.21 1.64
CA VAL A 100 -17.11 -11.65 1.47
C VAL A 100 -17.17 -13.18 1.43
N ALA A 101 -16.26 -13.81 0.69
CA ALA A 101 -16.10 -15.27 0.68
C ALA A 101 -15.44 -15.80 1.96
N GLY A 102 -14.66 -14.95 2.66
CA GLY A 102 -13.84 -15.34 3.80
C GLY A 102 -12.68 -16.24 3.40
N GLU A 103 -12.13 -16.07 2.19
CA GLU A 103 -11.11 -16.95 1.61
C GLU A 103 -9.93 -16.14 1.06
N GLY A 104 -8.73 -16.64 1.30
CA GLY A 104 -7.47 -16.12 0.75
C GLY A 104 -6.93 -16.99 -0.37
N LEU A 105 -6.16 -16.37 -1.25
CA LEU A 105 -5.44 -17.01 -2.36
C LEU A 105 -3.99 -16.49 -2.37
N MET A 106 -3.04 -17.40 -2.57
CA MET A 106 -1.66 -17.10 -2.94
C MET A 106 -1.30 -17.91 -4.17
N PHE A 107 -0.84 -17.28 -5.23
CA PHE A 107 -0.25 -17.91 -6.40
C PHE A 107 1.23 -17.53 -6.49
N ASP A 108 2.08 -18.52 -6.69
CA ASP A 108 3.55 -18.37 -6.70
C ASP A 108 4.11 -17.77 -7.99
N GLY A 109 3.26 -17.51 -8.99
CA GLY A 109 3.64 -16.98 -10.29
C GLY A 109 4.09 -18.02 -11.31
N VAL A 110 4.15 -19.30 -10.95
CA VAL A 110 4.74 -20.34 -11.79
C VAL A 110 3.85 -21.58 -11.89
N ALA A 111 3.56 -22.25 -10.77
CA ALA A 111 3.00 -23.60 -10.79
C ALA A 111 2.03 -23.90 -9.65
N ASP A 112 2.15 -23.24 -8.50
CA ASP A 112 1.41 -23.58 -7.31
C ASP A 112 0.53 -22.41 -6.85
N ALA A 113 -0.72 -22.72 -6.55
CA ALA A 113 -1.65 -21.82 -5.90
C ALA A 113 -2.14 -22.45 -4.59
N TYR A 114 -2.38 -21.61 -3.59
CA TYR A 114 -2.78 -22.00 -2.26
C TYR A 114 -4.02 -21.21 -1.87
N VAL A 115 -5.03 -21.91 -1.37
CA VAL A 115 -6.27 -21.31 -0.87
C VAL A 115 -6.58 -21.74 0.55
N SER A 116 -7.18 -20.84 1.32
CA SER A 116 -7.57 -21.09 2.70
C SER A 116 -8.59 -20.08 3.17
N THR A 117 -9.55 -20.55 3.97
CA THR A 117 -10.47 -19.72 4.77
C THR A 117 -9.81 -19.12 6.02
N VAL A 118 -8.55 -19.47 6.28
CA VAL A 118 -7.72 -18.91 7.36
C VAL A 118 -6.54 -18.16 6.71
N PRO A 119 -6.69 -16.88 6.39
CA PRO A 119 -5.70 -16.11 5.62
C PRO A 119 -4.28 -16.10 6.20
N SER A 120 -4.17 -16.19 7.53
CA SER A 120 -2.88 -16.24 8.23
C SER A 120 -2.06 -17.50 7.91
N LEU A 121 -2.68 -18.59 7.42
CA LEU A 121 -1.97 -19.78 6.94
C LEU A 121 -1.26 -19.55 5.61
N LEU A 122 -1.70 -18.58 4.83
CA LEU A 122 -1.16 -18.27 3.49
C LEU A 122 -0.06 -17.20 3.53
N GLY A 123 0.29 -16.70 4.72
CA GLY A 123 1.29 -15.64 4.88
C GLY A 123 0.95 -14.36 4.10
N LEU A 124 -0.34 -14.07 3.86
CA LEU A 124 -0.74 -12.96 2.97
C LEU A 124 -0.21 -11.60 3.42
N SER A 125 0.00 -11.47 4.72
CA SER A 125 0.62 -10.33 5.39
C SER A 125 2.08 -10.06 5.06
N GLU A 126 2.84 -11.05 4.62
CA GLU A 126 4.26 -10.89 4.32
C GLU A 126 4.49 -10.05 3.05
N ALA A 127 3.48 -9.97 2.19
CA ALA A 127 3.53 -9.17 0.96
C ALA A 127 3.06 -7.74 1.16
N MET A 128 3.48 -7.13 2.27
CA MET A 128 3.23 -5.72 2.49
C MET A 128 3.83 -4.90 1.34
N PRO A 129 3.00 -4.24 0.51
CA PRO A 129 3.52 -3.38 -0.53
C PRO A 129 4.29 -2.23 0.12
N GLU A 130 5.51 -1.92 -0.30
CA GLU A 130 6.28 -0.82 0.29
C GLU A 130 5.55 0.52 0.20
N MET A 131 4.66 0.65 -0.78
CA MET A 131 3.76 1.79 -0.97
C MET A 131 2.81 2.01 0.21
N VAL A 132 2.49 0.97 1.00
CA VAL A 132 1.71 1.11 2.25
C VAL A 132 2.43 1.98 3.26
N GLY A 133 3.74 1.81 3.39
CA GLY A 133 4.55 2.63 4.28
C GLY A 133 4.56 4.10 3.84
N VAL A 134 4.36 4.37 2.54
CA VAL A 134 4.29 5.71 1.95
C VAL A 134 2.93 6.34 2.11
N LEU A 135 1.86 5.59 1.82
CA LEU A 135 0.49 6.03 2.02
C LEU A 135 0.15 6.17 3.50
N GLY A 136 0.80 5.40 4.37
CA GLY A 136 0.53 5.35 5.81
C GLY A 136 -0.86 4.77 6.10
N VAL A 137 -1.33 3.79 5.34
CA VAL A 137 -2.61 3.09 5.57
C VAL A 137 -2.52 1.69 4.99
N PHE A 138 -2.94 0.66 5.74
CA PHE A 138 -3.33 -0.64 5.18
C PHE A 138 -4.31 -1.40 6.09
N PRO A 139 -5.62 -1.16 5.95
CA PRO A 139 -6.63 -1.70 6.86
C PRO A 139 -6.71 -3.24 6.87
N MET A 140 -6.24 -3.89 5.80
CA MET A 140 -6.49 -5.32 5.58
C MET A 140 -5.51 -6.26 6.29
N ARG A 141 -4.37 -5.77 6.81
CA ARG A 141 -3.45 -6.60 7.62
C ARG A 141 -4.14 -7.08 8.90
N THR A 142 -4.92 -6.20 9.52
CA THR A 142 -5.78 -6.53 10.66
C THR A 142 -6.81 -7.59 10.32
N LEU A 143 -7.41 -7.54 9.11
CA LEU A 143 -8.41 -8.52 8.67
C LEU A 143 -7.82 -9.90 8.36
N CYS A 144 -6.54 -9.98 7.96
CA CYS A 144 -5.84 -11.26 7.84
C CYS A 144 -5.42 -11.88 9.19
N GLY A 145 -5.84 -11.28 10.32
CA GLY A 145 -5.54 -11.78 11.66
C GLY A 145 -4.13 -11.44 12.14
N GLU A 146 -3.48 -10.46 11.52
CA GLU A 146 -2.15 -10.00 11.94
C GLU A 146 -2.19 -8.77 12.82
N ALA A 147 -1.09 -8.54 13.54
CA ALA A 147 -0.91 -7.35 14.36
C ALA A 147 -0.96 -6.08 13.51
N ASN A 148 -1.59 -5.05 14.07
CA ASN A 148 -1.68 -3.74 13.43
C ASN A 148 -0.29 -3.18 13.11
N LEU A 149 -0.22 -2.45 12.01
CA LEU A 149 0.98 -1.74 11.59
C LEU A 149 1.14 -0.51 12.46
N LYS A 150 2.21 -0.47 13.26
CA LYS A 150 2.62 0.72 14.02
C LYS A 150 3.02 1.93 13.16
N THR A 151 2.62 1.96 11.89
CA THR A 151 2.90 3.01 10.90
C THR A 151 1.64 3.69 10.38
N ASP A 152 0.44 3.29 10.82
CA ASP A 152 -0.80 4.00 10.50
C ASP A 152 -0.93 5.27 11.37
N PRO A 153 -1.02 6.49 10.80
CA PRO A 153 -1.13 7.73 11.54
C PRO A 153 -2.35 7.81 12.46
N ILE A 154 -3.48 7.25 12.05
CA ILE A 154 -4.71 7.30 12.84
C ILE A 154 -4.52 6.43 14.08
N GLU A 155 -3.89 5.26 13.92
CA GLU A 155 -3.52 4.41 15.06
C GLU A 155 -2.43 5.04 15.94
N LEU A 156 -1.43 5.69 15.33
CA LEU A 156 -0.41 6.44 16.06
C LEU A 156 -1.09 7.46 16.97
N LEU A 157 -2.00 8.28 16.44
CA LEU A 157 -2.70 9.30 17.22
C LEU A 157 -3.71 8.73 18.23
N GLY A 158 -4.26 7.55 17.97
CA GLY A 158 -5.10 6.80 18.91
C GLY A 158 -4.32 6.17 20.06
N SER A 159 -3.00 6.06 19.93
CA SER A 159 -2.13 5.52 20.97
C SER A 159 -1.95 6.56 22.09
N GLY A 160 -2.19 6.17 23.35
CA GLY A 160 -2.05 7.07 24.51
C GLY A 160 -0.63 7.58 24.78
N ASN A 161 0.32 7.17 23.94
CA ASN A 161 1.75 7.42 23.94
C ASN A 161 2.23 8.18 22.69
N ALA A 162 1.31 8.70 21.87
CA ALA A 162 1.67 9.62 20.80
C ALA A 162 1.81 11.06 21.29
N VAL A 163 2.78 11.76 20.71
CA VAL A 163 3.08 13.16 21.00
C VAL A 163 3.08 13.94 19.69
N VAL A 164 2.25 14.97 19.61
CA VAL A 164 2.24 15.91 18.48
C VAL A 164 3.17 17.07 18.78
N ALA A 165 4.08 17.38 17.86
CA ALA A 165 4.98 18.52 18.01
C ALA A 165 4.20 19.85 18.02
N PRO A 166 4.60 20.83 18.86
CA PRO A 166 3.85 22.08 19.00
C PRO A 166 4.01 23.05 17.81
N ASN A 167 5.00 22.83 16.95
CA ASN A 167 5.34 23.69 15.83
C ASN A 167 5.42 22.86 14.55
N PHE A 168 5.20 23.51 13.40
CA PHE A 168 5.43 22.88 12.12
C PHE A 168 6.91 22.53 11.96
N VAL A 169 7.16 21.39 11.33
CA VAL A 169 8.48 20.93 10.93
C VAL A 169 8.54 20.97 9.41
N THR A 170 9.54 21.66 8.87
CA THR A 170 9.74 21.69 7.42
C THR A 170 10.47 20.42 6.97
N VAL A 171 9.85 19.65 6.08
CA VAL A 171 10.43 18.46 5.45
C VAL A 171 10.34 18.64 3.94
N ASN A 172 11.48 18.60 3.24
CA ASN A 172 11.55 18.78 1.79
C ASN A 172 10.82 20.05 1.28
N GLY A 173 10.88 21.13 2.06
CA GLY A 173 10.22 22.40 1.74
C GLY A 173 8.72 22.47 2.10
N VAL A 174 8.12 21.39 2.62
CA VAL A 174 6.71 21.31 3.00
C VAL A 174 6.55 21.44 4.52
N GLN A 175 5.61 22.27 4.98
CA GLN A 175 5.29 22.39 6.41
C GLN A 175 4.47 21.19 6.87
N CYS A 176 4.99 20.46 7.86
CA CYS A 176 4.40 19.24 8.36
C CYS A 176 4.10 19.33 9.85
N VAL A 177 3.01 18.67 10.27
CA VAL A 177 2.78 18.29 11.66
C VAL A 177 3.58 17.01 11.93
N ALA A 178 4.42 17.03 12.96
CA ALA A 178 5.18 15.84 13.38
C ALA A 178 4.44 15.10 14.49
N VAL A 179 4.23 13.80 14.32
CA VAL A 179 3.59 12.90 15.29
C VAL A 179 4.60 11.82 15.65
N SER A 180 5.01 11.80 16.91
CA SER A 180 5.97 10.84 17.45
C SER A 180 5.29 9.79 18.28
N LEU A 181 5.67 8.52 18.07
CA LEU A 181 5.27 7.40 18.90
C LEU A 181 6.38 7.08 19.91
N LEU A 182 6.04 7.09 21.19
CA LEU A 182 6.97 6.71 22.27
C LEU A 182 6.71 5.29 22.73
N ASP A 183 7.74 4.53 23.13
CA ASP A 183 7.53 3.22 23.75
C ASP A 183 7.24 3.38 25.25
N PRO A 184 6.05 2.96 25.73
CA PRO A 184 5.70 3.07 27.15
C PRO A 184 6.38 2.00 28.03
N SER A 185 6.99 0.97 27.44
CA SER A 185 7.67 -0.11 28.16
C SER A 185 9.11 0.24 28.58
N THR A 186 9.64 1.37 28.12
CA THR A 186 10.97 1.87 28.47
C THR A 186 10.88 3.08 29.43
N SER A 187 11.91 3.27 30.25
CA SER A 187 12.01 4.40 31.20
C SER A 187 13.43 4.99 31.16
N PRO A 188 13.63 6.21 30.62
CA PRO A 188 12.62 7.08 30.00
C PRO A 188 12.03 6.46 28.72
N MET A 189 10.81 6.86 28.35
CA MET A 189 10.17 6.39 27.11
C MET A 189 11.06 6.71 25.91
N THR A 190 11.26 5.71 25.05
CA THR A 190 12.11 5.79 23.85
C THR A 190 11.28 6.15 22.63
N LEU A 191 11.85 6.91 21.70
CA LEU A 191 11.20 7.22 20.43
C LEU A 191 11.20 5.97 19.53
N ARG A 192 10.03 5.56 19.05
CA ARG A 192 9.86 4.43 18.11
C ARG A 192 9.78 4.89 16.67
N ALA A 193 9.00 5.93 16.43
CA ALA A 193 8.79 6.46 15.10
C ALA A 193 8.33 7.92 15.13
N THR A 194 8.55 8.64 14.04
CA THR A 194 8.00 9.97 13.80
C THR A 194 7.46 10.08 12.38
N GLY A 195 6.15 10.30 12.26
CA GLY A 195 5.48 10.61 11.01
C GLY A 195 5.35 12.12 10.81
N TYR A 196 5.50 12.58 9.57
CA TYR A 196 5.41 13.99 9.18
C TYR A 196 4.28 14.15 8.16
N TYR A 197 3.23 14.86 8.55
CA TYR A 197 2.00 14.99 7.76
C TYR A 197 1.76 16.43 7.34
N ALA A 198 1.59 16.69 6.04
CA ALA A 198 1.47 18.03 5.50
C ALA A 198 -0.01 18.48 5.41
N PRO A 199 -0.47 19.45 6.22
CA PRO A 199 -1.86 19.91 6.16
C PRO A 199 -2.24 20.49 4.79
N SER A 200 -1.30 21.14 4.10
CA SER A 200 -1.50 21.69 2.76
C SER A 200 -1.72 20.62 1.68
N LEU A 201 -1.45 19.34 2.00
CA LEU A 201 -1.61 18.18 1.12
C LEU A 201 -2.68 17.21 1.67
N GLY A 202 -3.69 17.74 2.39
CA GLY A 202 -4.73 16.91 3.00
C GLY A 202 -4.17 15.96 4.07
N TYR A 203 -3.12 16.36 4.78
CA TYR A 203 -2.38 15.52 5.74
C TYR A 203 -1.74 14.27 5.12
N ALA A 204 -1.25 14.38 3.88
CA ALA A 204 -0.40 13.36 3.25
C ALA A 204 0.89 13.14 4.06
N GLN A 205 1.35 11.90 4.12
CA GLN A 205 2.59 11.55 4.81
C GLN A 205 3.79 11.95 3.93
N VAL A 206 4.53 12.97 4.33
CA VAL A 206 5.74 13.42 3.61
C VAL A 206 6.93 12.54 3.96
N ARG A 207 7.04 12.15 5.23
CA ARG A 207 8.12 11.30 5.73
C ARG A 207 7.65 10.48 6.92
N MET A 208 8.24 9.31 7.10
CA MET A 208 8.16 8.51 8.32
C MET A 208 9.56 8.02 8.67
N ASP A 209 10.04 8.37 9.85
CA ASP A 209 11.28 7.85 10.41
C ASP A 209 10.95 6.77 11.44
N VAL A 210 11.64 5.63 11.40
CA VAL A 210 11.54 4.55 12.38
C VAL A 210 12.90 4.34 13.04
N PHE A 211 12.89 4.14 14.35
CA PHE A 211 14.08 4.07 15.17
C PHE A 211 14.23 2.71 15.85
N SER A 212 15.47 2.23 15.95
CA SER A 212 15.83 1.05 16.71
C SER A 212 15.78 1.31 18.21
N GLU A 213 15.56 0.24 18.97
CA GLU A 213 15.73 0.26 20.42
C GLU A 213 16.97 -0.51 20.85
N PRO A 214 17.59 -0.10 21.98
CA PRO A 214 17.28 1.07 22.81
C PRO A 214 18.02 2.35 22.39
N ASP A 215 18.88 2.26 21.38
CA ASP A 215 19.86 3.31 21.03
C ASP A 215 19.28 4.45 20.18
N GLY A 216 18.03 4.33 19.72
CA GLY A 216 17.33 5.38 18.98
C GLY A 216 17.93 5.67 17.62
N ARG A 217 18.72 4.74 17.06
CA ARG A 217 19.31 4.93 15.72
C ARG A 217 18.23 4.79 14.65
N PRO A 218 18.36 5.47 13.51
CA PRO A 218 17.47 5.23 12.38
C PRO A 218 17.53 3.75 11.95
N LEU A 219 16.38 3.13 11.80
CA LEU A 219 16.21 1.78 11.25
C LEU A 219 15.70 1.87 9.81
N GLY A 220 14.75 2.77 9.59
CA GLY A 220 14.06 2.93 8.31
C GLY A 220 13.53 4.34 8.13
N ARG A 221 13.43 4.75 6.87
CA ARG A 221 12.82 6.03 6.47
C ARG A 221 12.00 5.81 5.23
N TRP A 222 10.72 6.09 5.28
CA TRP A 222 9.90 6.30 4.10
C TRP A 222 9.84 7.79 3.81
N GLU A 223 10.11 8.17 2.57
CA GLU A 223 10.12 9.54 2.13
C GLU A 223 9.35 9.66 0.82
N MET A 224 8.34 10.54 0.81
CA MET A 224 7.57 10.87 -0.37
C MET A 224 8.30 11.99 -1.12
N LEU A 225 8.57 11.79 -2.40
CA LEU A 225 9.43 12.68 -3.20
C LEU A 225 8.62 13.54 -4.17
N ASP A 226 7.48 13.05 -4.61
CA ASP A 226 6.55 13.75 -5.50
C ASP A 226 5.12 13.30 -5.22
N TRP A 227 4.14 14.14 -5.55
CA TRP A 227 2.73 13.92 -5.24
C TRP A 227 1.79 14.50 -6.29
N ILE A 228 0.62 13.87 -6.41
CA ILE A 228 -0.54 14.42 -7.11
C ILE A 228 -1.47 15.08 -6.09
N ASP A 229 -1.65 16.39 -6.22
CA ASP A 229 -2.68 17.13 -5.49
C ASP A 229 -4.06 16.76 -6.04
N ARG A 230 -4.98 16.45 -5.13
CA ARG A 230 -6.35 16.02 -5.42
C ARG A 230 -7.40 17.03 -4.98
N GLY A 231 -6.96 18.18 -4.45
CA GLY A 231 -7.82 19.22 -3.93
C GLY A 231 -7.88 19.24 -2.40
N PRO A 232 -8.54 20.25 -1.82
CA PRO A 232 -8.47 20.58 -0.40
C PRO A 232 -9.12 19.54 0.52
N ASP A 233 -10.02 18.71 -0.01
CA ASP A 233 -10.79 17.72 0.74
C ASP A 233 -10.26 16.29 0.53
N SER A 234 -9.09 16.14 -0.07
CA SER A 234 -8.50 14.83 -0.36
C SER A 234 -7.02 14.82 -0.02
N VAL A 235 -6.55 13.69 0.50
CA VAL A 235 -5.12 13.49 0.72
C VAL A 235 -4.39 13.43 -0.61
N ALA A 236 -3.27 14.16 -0.71
CA ALA A 236 -2.39 14.03 -1.87
C ALA A 236 -1.82 12.62 -1.93
N LEU A 237 -1.70 12.07 -3.14
CA LEU A 237 -1.18 10.73 -3.34
C LEU A 237 0.27 10.79 -3.84
N PRO A 238 1.13 9.85 -3.45
CA PRO A 238 2.50 9.80 -3.94
C PRO A 238 2.54 9.61 -5.46
N LEU A 239 3.56 10.15 -6.12
CA LEU A 239 3.96 9.78 -7.47
C LEU A 239 5.32 9.08 -7.48
N SER A 240 6.16 9.41 -6.50
CA SER A 240 7.40 8.70 -6.24
C SER A 240 7.74 8.73 -4.76
N ALA A 241 8.44 7.70 -4.30
CA ALA A 241 8.86 7.57 -2.92
C ALA A 241 10.13 6.75 -2.79
N ARG A 242 10.80 6.90 -1.67
CA ARG A 242 12.00 6.15 -1.31
C ARG A 242 11.84 5.56 0.08
N HIS A 243 12.21 4.29 0.22
CA HIS A 243 12.46 3.68 1.51
C HIS A 243 13.96 3.40 1.67
N THR A 244 14.55 3.95 2.72
CA THR A 244 15.95 3.72 3.08
C THR A 244 16.01 2.90 4.35
N ARG A 245 16.79 1.83 4.35
CA ARG A 245 17.06 0.98 5.52
C ARG A 245 18.48 1.22 6.02
N TRP A 246 18.65 1.24 7.34
CA TRP A 246 19.96 1.30 7.98
C TRP A 246 20.23 0.05 8.82
N THR A 247 21.51 -0.34 8.88
CA THR A 247 22.04 -1.35 9.79
C THR A 247 23.29 -0.75 10.43
N ASP A 248 23.39 -0.80 11.76
CA ASP A 248 24.55 -0.30 12.51
C ASP A 248 24.97 1.17 12.24
N GLY A 249 24.07 1.96 11.66
CA GLY A 249 24.29 3.37 11.32
C GLY A 249 24.65 3.62 9.85
N ASP A 250 24.93 2.57 9.08
CA ASP A 250 25.19 2.64 7.65
C ASP A 250 23.94 2.33 6.84
N VAL A 251 23.84 2.88 5.62
CA VAL A 251 22.72 2.58 4.72
C VAL A 251 22.88 1.15 4.21
N ALA A 252 21.93 0.31 4.58
CA ALA A 252 21.92 -1.10 4.24
C ALA A 252 21.17 -1.42 2.94
N GLY A 253 20.17 -0.60 2.61
CA GLY A 253 19.42 -0.76 1.37
C GLY A 253 18.55 0.43 1.04
N VAL A 254 18.19 0.51 -0.25
CA VAL A 254 17.31 1.55 -0.79
C VAL A 254 16.27 0.90 -1.69
N ILE A 255 15.04 1.36 -1.55
CA ILE A 255 13.91 0.98 -2.38
C ILE A 255 13.34 2.26 -2.99
N ASP A 256 13.44 2.38 -4.31
CA ASP A 256 12.84 3.47 -5.07
C ASP A 256 11.52 2.99 -5.67
N MET A 257 10.46 3.76 -5.44
CA MET A 257 9.11 3.50 -5.93
C MET A 257 8.71 4.60 -6.90
N THR A 258 8.16 4.23 -8.04
CA THR A 258 7.61 5.16 -9.03
C THR A 258 6.24 4.69 -9.45
N ILE A 259 5.24 5.56 -9.32
CA ILE A 259 3.86 5.27 -9.71
C ILE A 259 3.75 5.58 -11.20
N GLU A 260 3.50 4.55 -12.00
CA GLU A 260 3.47 4.64 -13.45
C GLU A 260 2.02 4.80 -13.92
N GLY A 261 1.73 5.90 -14.63
CA GLY A 261 0.50 6.02 -15.40
C GLY A 261 0.68 5.34 -16.76
N THR A 262 -0.18 4.38 -17.11
CA THR A 262 -0.18 3.76 -18.44
C THR A 262 -1.27 4.39 -19.32
N GLY A 263 -0.92 4.73 -20.56
CA GLY A 263 -1.90 4.91 -21.64
C GLY A 263 -3.03 5.94 -21.43
N GLY A 264 -2.84 6.95 -20.57
CA GLY A 264 -3.86 7.96 -20.27
C GLY A 264 -4.87 7.58 -19.18
N GLN A 265 -4.71 6.43 -18.52
CA GLN A 265 -5.40 6.11 -17.27
C GLN A 265 -4.67 6.74 -16.07
N ARG A 266 -5.41 6.98 -14.99
CA ARG A 266 -4.82 7.49 -13.75
C ARG A 266 -3.98 6.37 -13.14
N ALA A 267 -2.81 6.73 -12.63
CA ALA A 267 -1.91 5.78 -11.98
C ALA A 267 -2.45 5.29 -10.62
N ILE A 268 -3.45 5.99 -10.10
CA ILE A 268 -4.16 5.67 -8.86
C ILE A 268 -5.64 5.98 -9.05
N ASP A 269 -6.49 5.04 -8.69
CA ASP A 269 -7.94 5.15 -8.77
C ASP A 269 -8.58 4.82 -7.42
N THR A 270 -9.60 5.58 -7.05
CA THR A 270 -10.52 5.22 -5.96
C THR A 270 -11.59 4.31 -6.54
N ILE A 271 -11.82 3.17 -5.91
CA ILE A 271 -12.69 2.12 -6.41
C ILE A 271 -13.85 1.85 -5.45
N ASP A 272 -15.02 1.42 -5.95
CA ASP A 272 -16.14 1.05 -5.07
C ASP A 272 -15.99 -0.38 -4.53
N GLY A 273 -15.25 -1.23 -5.24
CA GLY A 273 -15.00 -2.62 -4.87
C GLY A 273 -14.05 -3.32 -5.82
N LEU A 274 -13.51 -4.45 -5.37
CA LEU A 274 -12.51 -5.21 -6.11
C LEU A 274 -13.12 -6.32 -6.95
N ASN A 275 -12.65 -6.45 -8.18
CA ASN A 275 -12.76 -7.70 -8.90
C ASN A 275 -11.65 -8.66 -8.41
N LEU A 276 -12.06 -9.61 -7.58
CA LEU A 276 -11.20 -10.63 -6.97
C LEU A 276 -11.16 -11.93 -7.79
N GLN A 277 -11.60 -11.89 -9.05
CA GLN A 277 -11.45 -13.02 -9.96
C GLN A 277 -10.03 -13.04 -10.55
N PHE A 278 -9.40 -14.20 -10.49
CA PHE A 278 -8.11 -14.46 -11.11
C PHE A 278 -8.14 -15.78 -11.87
N ASP A 279 -7.76 -15.74 -13.14
CA ASP A 279 -7.65 -16.92 -13.97
C ASP A 279 -6.25 -17.52 -13.79
N LEU A 280 -6.18 -18.71 -13.21
CA LEU A 280 -4.93 -19.45 -13.06
C LEU A 280 -4.53 -20.10 -14.39
N PRO A 281 -3.23 -20.15 -14.71
CA PRO A 281 -2.74 -20.91 -15.85
C PRO A 281 -3.15 -22.39 -15.80
N ALA A 282 -3.35 -23.00 -16.96
CA ALA A 282 -3.56 -24.43 -17.03
C ALA A 282 -2.31 -25.18 -16.54
N GLY A 283 -2.53 -26.24 -15.76
CA GLY A 283 -1.46 -27.01 -15.13
C GLY A 283 -1.11 -26.55 -13.71
N THR A 284 -1.61 -25.40 -13.25
CA THR A 284 -1.39 -24.94 -11.88
C THR A 284 -2.01 -25.92 -10.87
N ALA A 285 -1.24 -26.28 -9.84
CA ALA A 285 -1.72 -27.08 -8.72
C ALA A 285 -2.32 -26.16 -7.65
N VAL A 286 -3.61 -26.31 -7.38
CA VAL A 286 -4.34 -25.57 -6.35
C VAL A 286 -4.44 -26.42 -5.09
N HIS A 287 -3.70 -26.03 -4.06
CA HIS A 287 -3.67 -26.67 -2.74
C HIS A 287 -4.62 -25.94 -1.80
N ASN A 288 -5.62 -26.64 -1.26
CA ASN A 288 -6.49 -26.10 -0.23
C ASN A 288 -5.95 -26.50 1.14
N TYR A 289 -5.46 -25.53 1.93
CA TYR A 289 -4.86 -25.80 3.24
C TYR A 289 -5.86 -26.35 4.26
N ASP A 290 -7.12 -25.95 4.17
CA ASP A 290 -8.14 -26.32 5.16
C ASP A 290 -8.55 -27.79 5.02
N THR A 291 -8.54 -28.30 3.79
CA THR A 291 -9.00 -29.66 3.46
C THR A 291 -7.86 -30.61 3.12
N GLY A 292 -6.66 -30.09 2.84
CA GLY A 292 -5.53 -30.85 2.30
C GLY A 292 -5.72 -31.34 0.87
N LYS A 293 -6.77 -30.90 0.18
CA LYS A 293 -7.06 -31.32 -1.20
C LYS A 293 -6.20 -30.55 -2.19
N VAL A 294 -5.71 -31.26 -3.21
CA VAL A 294 -5.02 -30.66 -4.37
C VAL A 294 -5.88 -30.85 -5.62
N THR A 295 -6.06 -29.77 -6.40
CA THR A 295 -6.77 -29.78 -7.68
C THR A 295 -5.86 -29.19 -8.75
N ILE A 296 -5.69 -29.86 -9.88
CA ILE A 296 -4.92 -29.31 -11.01
C ILE A 296 -5.87 -28.55 -11.93
N VAL A 297 -5.54 -27.31 -12.26
CA VAL A 297 -6.28 -26.50 -13.23
C VAL A 297 -6.15 -27.19 -14.59
N SER A 298 -7.25 -27.78 -15.07
CA SER A 298 -7.33 -28.27 -16.44
C SER A 298 -7.65 -27.11 -17.39
N VAL A 299 -7.23 -27.22 -18.65
CA VAL A 299 -7.66 -26.29 -19.69
C VAL A 299 -9.19 -26.39 -19.78
N LEU A 300 -9.90 -25.47 -19.14
CA LEU A 300 -11.29 -25.22 -19.51
C LEU A 300 -11.21 -24.52 -20.86
N HIS A 301 -11.62 -25.25 -21.90
CA HIS A 301 -12.00 -24.67 -23.18
C HIS A 301 -13.22 -23.76 -22.93
N ARG A 302 -13.00 -22.56 -22.40
CA ARG A 302 -13.99 -21.50 -22.46
C ARG A 302 -13.89 -20.95 -23.87
N GLU A 303 -14.84 -21.36 -24.71
CA GLU A 303 -15.22 -20.56 -25.88
C GLU A 303 -15.47 -19.13 -25.36
N SER A 304 -14.52 -18.24 -25.65
CA SER A 304 -14.61 -16.84 -25.25
C SER A 304 -15.74 -16.18 -26.04
N PRO A 305 -16.70 -15.48 -25.39
CA PRO A 305 -17.68 -14.67 -26.10
C PRO A 305 -17.06 -13.40 -26.73
N PHE A 306 -15.74 -13.18 -26.64
CA PHE A 306 -15.04 -12.08 -27.30
C PHE A 306 -14.43 -12.45 -28.67
N ALA A 307 -14.89 -13.53 -29.30
CA ALA A 307 -14.66 -13.72 -30.73
C ALA A 307 -15.60 -12.83 -31.57
N THR A 308 -15.39 -11.51 -31.59
CA THR A 308 -15.71 -10.69 -32.77
C THR A 308 -14.97 -9.34 -32.80
N ALA A 309 -13.85 -9.33 -33.52
CA ALA A 309 -13.47 -8.33 -34.53
C ALA A 309 -12.18 -8.88 -35.18
N GLY A 310 -12.19 -9.52 -36.35
CA GLY A 310 -12.81 -9.03 -37.57
C GLY A 310 -11.85 -8.15 -38.35
N VAL A 311 -10.68 -8.68 -38.77
CA VAL A 311 -10.07 -8.30 -40.05
C VAL A 311 -9.50 -9.55 -40.69
N ALA A 312 -10.30 -10.21 -41.51
CA ALA A 312 -9.80 -11.10 -42.54
C ALA A 312 -8.97 -10.26 -43.52
N ARG A 313 -7.64 -10.45 -43.54
CA ARG A 313 -6.85 -10.04 -44.70
C ARG A 313 -7.04 -11.09 -45.79
N THR A 314 -7.80 -10.70 -46.80
CA THR A 314 -7.95 -11.43 -48.07
C THR A 314 -6.57 -11.75 -48.67
N PRO A 315 -6.31 -12.97 -49.15
CA PRO A 315 -5.08 -13.25 -49.89
C PRO A 315 -5.14 -12.58 -51.26
N ALA A 316 -4.08 -11.87 -51.63
CA ALA A 316 -3.88 -11.37 -52.98
C ALA A 316 -3.70 -12.58 -53.93
N MET A 317 -4.69 -12.81 -54.79
CA MET A 317 -4.54 -13.68 -55.96
C MET A 317 -3.74 -12.93 -57.03
N HIS A 318 -2.62 -13.55 -57.43
CA HIS A 318 -2.02 -13.32 -58.75
C HIS A 318 -2.91 -13.95 -59.83
N SER A 319 -3.28 -13.18 -60.86
CA SER A 319 -3.05 -13.50 -62.27
C SER A 319 -3.77 -12.50 -63.21
N SER A 320 -2.98 -11.64 -63.85
CA SER A 320 -2.83 -11.56 -65.31
C SER A 320 -1.48 -10.91 -65.58
#